data_AF-A0A196N8N5-F1
#
_entry.id   AF-A0A196N8N5-F1
#
_cell.length_a   1.000
_cell.length_b   1.000
_cell.length_c   1.000
_cell.angle_alpha   90.00
_cell.angle_beta   90.00
_cell.angle_gamma   90.00
#
_symmetry.space_group_name_H-M   'P 1'
#
loop_
_entity.id
_entity.type
_entity.pdbx_description
1 polymer ?
#
loop_
_entity_poly.entity_id
_entity_poly.type
_entity_poly.pdbx_seq_one_letter_code
_entity_poly.pdbx_strand_id
1 'polypeptide(L)'
;MLLAERGISQAELGRRIGIAQATVNKLATGGAYGTKYIHSIARTLRTSPAYLMGETDDPAPDAPYVEPERPVQFVTMQVALPSEEALATMFRAMLRILPENATEDERAQILARRLPAALSQLRDLAP
;
A
#
# COMPACT_ATOMS: atom_id res chain seq x y z
N MET A 1 -9.46 -30.39 5.84
CA MET A 1 -9.83 -29.53 4.69
C MET A 1 -10.61 -28.36 5.25
N LEU A 2 -10.09 -27.14 5.10
CA LEU A 2 -10.53 -25.93 5.83
C LEU A 2 -12.05 -25.70 5.86
N LEU A 3 -12.79 -26.06 4.80
CA LEU A 3 -14.26 -25.99 4.76
C LEU A 3 -14.95 -26.87 5.82
N ALA A 4 -14.48 -28.11 5.99
CA ALA A 4 -15.03 -29.04 6.96
C ALA A 4 -14.73 -28.59 8.40
N GLU A 5 -13.53 -28.07 8.64
CA GLU A 5 -13.11 -27.51 9.94
C GLU A 5 -13.94 -26.27 10.32
N ARG A 6 -14.39 -25.49 9.32
CA ARG A 6 -15.27 -24.33 9.53
C ARG A 6 -16.76 -24.68 9.47
N GLY A 7 -17.12 -25.95 9.27
CA GLY A 7 -18.51 -26.42 9.26
C GLY A 7 -19.36 -25.87 8.12
N ILE A 8 -18.75 -25.46 6.99
CA ILE A 8 -19.48 -24.91 5.85
C ILE A 8 -19.23 -25.73 4.57
N SER A 9 -20.28 -25.90 3.75
CA SER A 9 -20.17 -26.55 2.45
C SER A 9 -19.73 -25.58 1.36
N GLN A 10 -19.23 -26.09 0.23
CA GLN A 10 -18.90 -25.26 -0.94
C GLN A 10 -20.11 -24.49 -1.48
N ALA A 11 -21.30 -25.10 -1.43
CA ALA A 11 -22.54 -24.45 -1.87
C ALA A 11 -22.92 -23.29 -0.94
N GLU A 12 -22.73 -23.48 0.36
CA GLU A 12 -22.95 -22.44 1.35
C GLU A 12 -21.95 -21.28 1.21
N LEU A 13 -20.67 -21.61 1.01
CA LEU A 13 -19.66 -20.60 0.73
C LEU A 13 -20.01 -19.78 -0.53
N GLY A 14 -20.40 -20.45 -1.62
CA GLY A 14 -20.83 -19.80 -2.86
C GLY A 14 -22.01 -18.83 -2.65
N ARG A 15 -23.02 -19.24 -1.88
CA ARG A 15 -24.16 -18.38 -1.51
C ARG A 15 -23.72 -17.14 -0.73
N ARG A 16 -22.83 -17.28 0.25
CA ARG A 16 -22.36 -16.16 1.09
C ARG A 16 -21.55 -15.11 0.33
N ILE A 17 -20.77 -15.54 -0.66
CA ILE A 17 -19.90 -14.65 -1.45
C ILE A 17 -20.52 -14.25 -2.81
N GLY A 18 -21.71 -14.76 -3.14
CA GLY A 18 -22.43 -14.44 -4.37
C GLY A 18 -21.85 -15.09 -5.64
N ILE A 19 -21.27 -16.29 -5.54
CA ILE A 19 -20.74 -17.03 -6.71
C ILE A 19 -21.31 -18.45 -6.79
N ALA A 20 -21.31 -19.01 -8.00
CA ALA A 20 -21.76 -20.38 -8.23
C ALA A 20 -20.85 -21.40 -7.50
N GLN A 21 -21.43 -22.49 -6.99
CA GLN A 21 -20.69 -23.57 -6.35
C GLN A 21 -19.64 -24.20 -7.30
N ALA A 22 -19.92 -24.26 -8.60
CA ALA A 22 -18.95 -24.70 -9.60
C ALA A 22 -17.69 -23.80 -9.63
N THR A 23 -17.84 -22.49 -9.41
CA THR A 23 -16.73 -21.55 -9.28
C THR A 23 -15.93 -21.81 -8.01
N VAL A 24 -16.60 -22.08 -6.88
CA VAL A 24 -15.94 -22.49 -5.63
C VAL A 24 -15.12 -23.77 -5.81
N ASN A 25 -15.68 -24.76 -6.52
CA ASN A 25 -14.98 -26.02 -6.78
C ASN A 25 -13.73 -25.82 -7.66
N LYS A 26 -13.81 -24.96 -8.68
CA LYS A 26 -12.65 -24.57 -9.50
C LYS A 26 -11.56 -23.90 -8.67
N LEU A 27 -11.93 -23.01 -7.75
CA LEU A 27 -10.97 -22.34 -6.86
C LEU A 27 -10.31 -23.31 -5.87
N ALA A 28 -11.06 -24.31 -5.38
CA ALA A 28 -10.55 -25.31 -4.47
C ALA A 28 -9.59 -26.33 -5.13
N THR A 29 -9.76 -26.59 -6.43
CA THR A 29 -8.98 -27.59 -7.17
C THR A 29 -7.86 -26.99 -8.03
N GLY A 30 -8.02 -25.75 -8.49
CA GLY A 30 -7.07 -25.04 -9.36
C GLY A 30 -6.15 -24.04 -8.65
N GLY A 31 -6.21 -23.95 -7.32
CA GLY A 31 -5.52 -22.91 -6.54
C GLY A 31 -6.24 -21.56 -6.61
N ALA A 32 -6.42 -20.91 -5.45
CA ALA A 32 -7.12 -19.63 -5.35
C ALA A 32 -6.24 -18.41 -5.75
N TYR A 33 -5.05 -18.66 -6.30
CA TYR A 33 -4.07 -17.63 -6.65
C TYR A 33 -4.69 -16.56 -7.56
N GLY A 34 -4.79 -15.32 -7.06
CA GLY A 34 -5.24 -14.17 -7.83
C GLY A 34 -6.75 -14.06 -8.08
N THR A 35 -7.61 -14.84 -7.41
CA THR A 35 -9.05 -14.61 -7.53
C THR A 35 -9.46 -13.29 -6.89
N LYS A 36 -10.27 -12.48 -7.58
CA LYS A 36 -10.87 -11.25 -7.01
C LYS A 36 -11.73 -11.50 -5.76
N TYR A 37 -12.09 -12.77 -5.51
CA TYR A 37 -12.90 -13.18 -4.36
C TYR A 37 -12.07 -13.61 -3.14
N ILE A 38 -10.73 -13.56 -3.20
CA ILE A 38 -9.85 -14.10 -2.15
C ILE A 38 -10.15 -13.51 -0.77
N HIS A 39 -10.36 -12.18 -0.69
CA HIS A 39 -10.65 -11.50 0.58
C HIS A 39 -12.02 -11.88 1.14
N SER A 40 -13.03 -12.05 0.28
CA SER A 40 -14.39 -12.47 0.71
C SER A 40 -14.41 -13.92 1.19
N ILE A 41 -13.62 -14.80 0.54
CA ILE A 41 -13.45 -16.19 0.95
C ILE A 41 -12.72 -16.25 2.30
N ALA A 42 -11.60 -15.53 2.44
CA ALA A 42 -10.82 -15.44 3.68
C ALA A 42 -11.68 -14.99 4.86
N ARG A 43 -12.48 -13.94 4.69
CA ARG A 43 -13.40 -13.44 5.72
C ARG A 43 -14.45 -14.48 6.12
N THR A 44 -15.02 -15.18 5.13
CA THR A 44 -16.07 -16.17 5.37
C THR A 44 -15.53 -17.41 6.07
N LEU A 45 -14.30 -17.82 5.73
CA LEU A 45 -13.60 -18.95 6.33
C LEU A 45 -12.84 -18.59 7.61
N ARG A 46 -12.86 -17.31 8.03
CA ARG A 46 -12.12 -16.79 9.18
C ARG A 46 -10.63 -17.17 9.13
N THR A 47 -10.02 -16.89 7.98
CA THR A 47 -8.61 -17.14 7.69
C THR A 47 -7.99 -15.93 6.99
N SER A 48 -6.71 -15.99 6.65
CA SER A 48 -6.00 -14.93 5.94
C SER A 48 -5.97 -15.20 4.41
N PRO A 49 -5.95 -14.14 3.58
CA PRO A 49 -5.64 -14.28 2.16
C PRO A 49 -4.28 -14.96 1.94
N ALA A 50 -3.28 -14.64 2.77
CA ALA A 50 -1.94 -15.21 2.72
C ALA A 50 -1.97 -16.75 2.87
N TYR A 51 -2.75 -17.27 3.82
CA TYR A 51 -2.93 -18.73 3.98
C TYR A 51 -3.61 -19.37 2.78
N LEU A 52 -4.67 -18.75 2.25
CA LEU A 52 -5.37 -19.26 1.07
C LEU A 52 -4.52 -19.22 -0.21
N MET A 53 -3.53 -18.33 -0.26
CA MET A 53 -2.56 -18.20 -1.34
C MET A 53 -1.28 -19.00 -1.06
N GLY A 54 -1.18 -19.76 0.03
CA GLY A 54 0.02 -20.53 0.36
C GLY A 54 1.26 -19.68 0.66
N GLU A 55 1.09 -18.39 0.95
CA GLU A 55 2.17 -17.47 1.36
C GLU A 55 2.57 -17.70 2.83
N THR A 56 1.68 -18.32 3.61
CA THR A 56 1.91 -18.70 5.00
C THR A 56 1.18 -20.00 5.33
N ASP A 57 1.73 -20.77 6.27
CA ASP A 57 1.08 -21.96 6.84
C ASP A 57 0.15 -21.63 8.02
N ASP A 58 0.11 -20.37 8.48
CA ASP A 58 -0.76 -19.93 9.58
C ASP A 58 -2.18 -19.58 9.07
N PRO A 59 -3.21 -20.37 9.42
CA PRO A 59 -4.58 -20.11 9.00
C PRO A 59 -5.25 -18.97 9.77
N ALA A 60 -4.58 -18.35 10.75
CA ALA A 60 -5.14 -17.30 11.57
C ALA A 60 -5.57 -16.08 10.72
N PRO A 61 -6.76 -15.49 10.99
CA PRO A 61 -7.25 -14.34 10.23
C PRO A 61 -6.39 -13.08 10.43
N ASP A 62 -5.58 -13.05 11.47
CA ASP A 62 -4.61 -12.03 11.86
C ASP A 62 -3.16 -12.45 11.60
N ALA A 63 -2.93 -13.52 10.83
CA ALA A 63 -1.58 -13.86 10.37
C ALA A 63 -0.95 -12.61 9.74
N PRO A 64 0.19 -12.12 10.28
CA PRO A 64 0.76 -10.86 9.84
C PRO A 64 1.02 -10.94 8.35
N TYR A 65 0.45 -9.99 7.60
CA TYR A 65 0.79 -9.82 6.20
C TYR A 65 2.27 -9.43 6.13
N VAL A 66 3.10 -10.39 5.74
CA VAL A 66 4.49 -10.11 5.38
C VAL A 66 4.43 -9.46 4.02
N GLU A 67 4.47 -8.12 3.97
CA GLU A 67 4.70 -7.42 2.71
C GLU A 67 5.94 -8.04 2.06
N PRO A 68 5.85 -8.61 0.83
CA PRO A 68 7.04 -9.07 0.15
C PRO A 68 7.98 -7.87 0.05
N GLU A 69 9.23 -8.02 0.52
CA GLU A 69 10.22 -6.95 0.48
C GLU A 69 10.30 -6.44 -0.95
N ARG A 70 9.68 -5.28 -1.22
CA ARG A 70 9.78 -4.63 -2.52
C ARG A 70 11.22 -4.15 -2.57
N PRO A 71 12.06 -4.62 -3.52
CA PRO A 71 13.43 -4.17 -3.59
C PRO A 71 13.43 -2.65 -3.80
N VAL A 72 13.81 -1.91 -2.76
CA VAL A 72 13.96 -0.46 -2.85
C VAL A 72 15.23 -0.22 -3.64
N GLN A 73 15.07 0.25 -4.88
CA GLN A 73 16.21 0.69 -5.67
C GLN A 73 16.61 2.08 -5.20
N PHE A 74 17.65 2.14 -4.37
CA PHE A 74 18.27 3.40 -3.99
C PHE A 74 19.02 3.97 -5.20
N VAL A 75 18.60 5.15 -5.67
CA VAL A 75 19.34 5.93 -6.67
C VAL A 75 20.00 7.10 -5.96
N THR A 76 21.33 7.11 -5.89
CA THR A 76 22.09 8.27 -5.41
C THR A 76 22.19 9.30 -6.53
N MET A 77 21.55 10.45 -6.36
CA MET A 77 21.65 11.57 -7.31
C MET A 77 22.61 12.63 -6.76
N GLN A 78 23.53 13.11 -7.61
CA GLN A 78 24.35 14.29 -7.29
C GLN A 78 23.50 15.56 -7.49
N VAL A 79 23.22 16.28 -6.41
CA VAL A 79 22.51 17.55 -6.43
C VAL A 79 23.50 18.65 -6.08
N ALA A 80 23.63 19.65 -6.95
CA ALA A 80 24.30 20.89 -6.60
C ALA A 80 23.36 21.66 -5.66
N LEU A 81 23.70 21.71 -4.37
CA LEU A 81 22.95 22.52 -3.42
C LEU A 81 23.29 23.99 -3.69
N PRO A 82 22.29 24.88 -3.87
CA PRO A 82 22.53 26.30 -4.05
C PRO A 82 23.12 26.91 -2.76
N SER A 83 23.64 28.13 -2.85
CA SER A 83 24.18 28.83 -1.68
C SER A 83 23.13 28.98 -0.57
N GLU A 84 23.58 29.16 0.67
CA GLU A 84 22.72 29.37 1.83
C GLU A 84 21.72 30.52 1.60
N GLU A 85 22.16 31.61 0.97
CA GLU A 85 21.32 32.77 0.66
C GLU A 85 20.21 32.45 -0.35
N ALA A 86 20.54 31.70 -1.41
CA ALA A 86 19.56 31.27 -2.41
C ALA A 86 18.55 30.29 -1.79
N LEU A 87 19.03 29.39 -0.93
CA LEU A 87 18.19 28.44 -0.21
C LEU A 87 17.23 29.16 0.76
N ALA A 88 17.74 30.14 1.52
CA ALA A 88 16.92 30.96 2.41
C ALA A 88 15.86 31.76 1.64
N THR A 89 16.20 32.27 0.46
CA THR A 89 15.27 32.99 -0.42
C THR A 89 14.13 32.08 -0.89
N MET A 90 14.47 30.86 -1.33
CA MET A 90 13.48 29.84 -1.70
C MET A 90 12.54 29.50 -0.53
N PHE A 91 13.10 29.24 0.66
CA PHE A 91 12.28 28.93 1.84
C PHE A 91 11.35 30.08 2.24
N ARG A 92 11.82 31.33 2.19
CA ARG A 92 10.98 32.51 2.43
C ARG A 92 9.81 32.56 1.45
N ALA A 93 10.04 32.27 0.17
CA ALA A 93 8.97 32.22 -0.83
C ALA A 93 7.96 31.10 -0.52
N MET A 94 8.44 29.90 -0.16
CA MET A 94 7.56 28.77 0.18
C MET A 94 6.71 29.03 1.43
N LEU A 95 7.30 29.67 2.45
CA LEU A 95 6.60 30.01 3.70
C LEU A 95 5.46 31.01 3.50
N ARG A 96 5.55 31.91 2.51
CA ARG A 96 4.50 32.87 2.16
C ARG A 96 3.23 32.22 1.59
N ILE A 97 3.33 31.00 1.06
CA ILE A 97 2.23 30.29 0.41
C ILE A 97 1.55 29.33 1.42
N LEU A 98 2.03 29.27 2.67
CA LEU A 98 1.44 28.41 3.69
C LEU A 98 0.21 29.08 4.31
N PRO A 99 -0.81 28.30 4.69
CA PRO A 99 -1.96 28.82 5.42
C PRO A 99 -1.51 29.40 6.77
N GLU A 100 -2.00 30.59 7.11
CA GLU A 100 -1.67 31.24 8.40
C GLU A 100 -2.26 30.50 9.60
N ASN A 101 -3.33 29.74 9.40
CA ASN A 101 -4.04 28.98 10.43
C ASN A 101 -3.60 27.50 10.51
N ALA A 102 -2.58 27.09 9.75
CA ALA A 102 -2.08 25.73 9.80
C ALA A 102 -1.16 25.51 11.02
N THR A 103 -1.26 24.33 11.61
CA THR A 103 -0.34 23.89 12.67
C THR A 103 1.10 23.80 12.14
N GLU A 104 2.07 23.82 13.05
CA GLU A 104 3.49 23.68 12.67
C GLU A 104 3.76 22.40 11.89
N ASP A 105 3.16 21.28 12.32
CA ASP A 105 3.28 19.97 11.65
C ASP A 105 2.70 19.99 10.23
N GLU A 106 1.51 20.56 10.05
CA GLU A 106 0.89 20.70 8.73
C GLU A 106 1.75 21.57 7.81
N ARG A 107 2.31 22.65 8.33
CA ARG A 107 3.22 23.55 7.61
C ARG A 107 4.50 22.82 7.18
N ALA A 108 5.11 22.05 8.08
CA ALA A 108 6.28 21.23 7.78
C ALA A 108 5.98 20.19 6.67
N GLN A 109 4.82 19.55 6.75
CA GLN A 109 4.41 18.54 5.77
C GLN A 109 4.14 19.15 4.39
N ILE A 110 3.54 20.35 4.33
CA ILE A 110 3.34 21.09 3.07
C ILE A 110 4.69 21.51 2.45
N LEU A 111 5.64 21.99 3.26
CA LEU A 111 6.97 22.36 2.79
C LEU A 111 7.70 21.14 2.21
N ALA A 112 7.72 20.02 2.93
CA ALA A 112 8.40 18.80 2.51
C ALA A 112 7.88 18.27 1.16
N ARG A 113 6.57 18.33 0.93
CA ARG A 113 5.94 17.92 -0.35
C ARG A 113 6.33 18.82 -1.52
N ARG A 114 6.60 20.10 -1.26
CA ARG A 114 6.89 21.11 -2.31
C ARG A 114 8.38 21.30 -2.57
N LEU A 115 9.23 20.91 -1.63
CA LEU A 115 10.68 21.05 -1.71
C LEU A 115 11.31 20.44 -2.98
N PRO A 116 10.94 19.23 -3.44
CA PRO A 116 11.56 18.64 -4.63
C PRO A 116 11.35 19.47 -5.90
N ALA A 117 10.13 19.99 -6.10
CA ALA A 117 9.82 20.84 -7.25
C ALA A 117 10.57 22.17 -7.19
N ALA A 118 10.67 22.77 -5.99
CA ALA A 118 11.39 24.03 -5.79
C ALA A 118 12.90 23.89 -6.04
N LEU A 119 13.51 22.78 -5.61
CA LEU A 119 14.93 22.49 -5.87
C LEU A 119 15.20 22.24 -7.37
N SER A 120 14.30 21.56 -8.08
CA SER A 120 14.41 21.38 -9.54
C SER A 120 14.36 22.71 -10.29
N GLN A 121 13.47 23.62 -9.91
CA GLN A 121 13.36 24.94 -10.54
C GLN A 121 14.60 25.82 -10.32
N LEU A 122 15.27 25.71 -9.16
CA LEU A 122 16.53 26.43 -8.92
C LEU A 122 17.68 25.90 -9.78
N ARG A 123 17.69 24.60 -10.08
CA ARG A 123 18.70 24.00 -10.97
C ARG A 123 18.59 24.55 -12.39
N ASP A 124 17.37 24.78 -12.87
CA ASP A 124 17.12 25.31 -14.22
C ASP A 124 17.48 26.81 -14.35
N LEU A 125 17.68 27.50 -13.22
CA LEU A 125 18.04 28.93 -13.15
C LEU A 125 19.54 29.16 -12.90
N ALA A 126 20.31 28.11 -12.59
CA ALA A 126 21.76 28.20 -12.46
C ALA A 126 22.40 28.15 -13.87
N PRO A 127 23.27 29.11 -14.24
CA PRO A 127 23.91 29.17 -15.56
C PRO A 127 24.88 28.00 -15.80
#